data_AF-A0A2M8AYZ3-F1
#
_entry.id   AF-A0A2M8AYZ3-F1
#
_cell.length_a   1.000
_cell.length_b   1.000
_cell.length_c   1.000
_cell.angle_alpha   90.00
_cell.angle_beta   90.00
_cell.angle_gamma   90.00
#
_symmetry.space_group_name_H-M   'P 1'
#
loop_
_entity.id
_entity.type
_entity.pdbx_description
1 polymer ?
#
loop_
_entity_poly.entity_id
_entity_poly.type
_entity_poly.pdbx_seq_one_letter_code
_entity_poly.pdbx_strand_id
1 'polypeptide(L)'
;MAEYGARATGGDGDPLPERDILEGIVRLIAADRLFGAELNPSVIKKTGEGATFLPRKPPSRNRMLALWRDLFANRVSPEGFLASLAPEVLGLSHADGLLLFGKDRVLYDCQIVRGAEAVGRLTLAFYRELEPVFRFLPFPRRPGRRIVYIEGISLSAQSTGYASSLFRRYERLFHGLGFHRFRLKASLSVGKYYWAKEGFDCEDRKQFAAMRENLQALVRRLRLPVEEQEVRRLNHASMVASFRRDLPIPVYRNAEGYYAAARDASHSEEFRFPLGKAFLLCSDPWDGYKVIYTDTPRRTGFVWSEAFFEHRVRTGHPENPKRLEALIGAIDEAGMRESLILLEPYAPALASLHAVHDPAYLEAFRTAAARGDRHFAVRDCSISERSYET
;
A
#
# COMPACT_ATOMS: atom_id res chain seq x y z
N MET A 1 -5.28 -42.05 -24.09
CA MET A 1 -3.85 -41.98 -24.46
C MET A 1 -3.33 -40.63 -24.01
N ALA A 2 -2.46 -40.70 -22.99
CA ALA A 2 -1.63 -39.67 -22.37
C ALA A 2 -2.08 -38.19 -22.39
N GLU A 3 -2.65 -37.77 -21.26
CA GLU A 3 -2.72 -36.36 -20.81
C GLU A 3 -1.32 -35.77 -20.62
N TYR A 4 -1.02 -34.66 -21.29
CA TYR A 4 0.07 -33.76 -20.92
C TYR A 4 -0.55 -32.56 -20.18
N GLY A 5 -0.80 -32.74 -18.89
CA GLY A 5 -1.26 -31.68 -18.01
C GLY A 5 -0.17 -30.62 -17.84
N ALA A 6 -0.36 -29.46 -18.48
CA ALA A 6 0.42 -28.27 -18.18
C ALA A 6 0.23 -27.92 -16.70
N ARG A 7 1.31 -27.98 -15.92
CA ARG A 7 1.40 -27.48 -14.54
C ARG A 7 1.17 -25.96 -14.56
N ALA A 8 -0.09 -25.56 -14.56
CA ALA A 8 -0.52 -24.18 -14.43
C ALA A 8 -0.63 -23.84 -12.93
N THR A 9 0.41 -23.18 -12.44
CA THR A 9 0.39 -22.20 -11.33
C THR A 9 -0.26 -22.63 -10.00
N GLY A 10 0.60 -23.04 -9.08
CA GLY A 10 0.34 -23.11 -7.64
C GLY A 10 1.64 -23.28 -6.84
N GLY A 11 2.13 -22.17 -6.26
CA GLY A 11 2.93 -22.03 -5.02
C GLY A 11 4.18 -22.85 -4.69
N ASP A 12 4.31 -24.12 -5.08
CA ASP A 12 5.25 -25.09 -4.47
C ASP A 12 6.24 -25.74 -5.46
N GLY A 13 6.33 -25.22 -6.68
CA GLY A 13 7.23 -25.78 -7.70
C GLY A 13 8.68 -25.33 -7.52
N ASP A 14 9.61 -26.28 -7.68
CA ASP A 14 11.04 -25.98 -7.85
C ASP A 14 11.25 -24.92 -8.95
N PRO A 15 12.24 -24.01 -8.81
CA PRO A 15 12.58 -23.04 -9.84
C PRO A 15 12.78 -23.71 -11.20
N LEU A 16 12.21 -23.11 -12.25
CA LEU A 16 12.41 -23.58 -13.62
C LEU A 16 13.89 -23.45 -14.02
N PRO A 17 14.41 -24.39 -14.82
CA PRO A 17 15.75 -24.29 -15.38
C PRO A 17 15.94 -22.96 -16.13
N GLU A 18 17.12 -22.34 -15.98
CA GLU A 18 17.45 -21.08 -16.68
C GLU A 18 17.32 -21.20 -18.20
N ARG A 19 17.54 -22.40 -18.76
CA ARG A 19 17.33 -22.72 -20.17
C ARG A 19 15.89 -22.46 -20.60
N ASP A 20 14.91 -22.91 -19.82
CA ASP A 20 13.49 -22.78 -20.15
C ASP A 20 13.05 -21.32 -20.09
N ILE A 21 13.61 -20.54 -19.16
CA ILE A 21 13.41 -19.09 -19.10
C ILE A 21 13.96 -18.42 -20.35
N LEU A 22 15.18 -18.76 -20.77
CA LEU A 22 15.80 -18.20 -21.97
C LEU A 22 15.04 -18.58 -23.25
N GLU A 23 14.59 -19.83 -23.38
CA GLU A 23 13.78 -20.27 -24.52
C GLU A 23 12.47 -19.48 -24.59
N GLY A 24 11.80 -19.26 -23.46
CA GLY A 24 10.60 -18.41 -23.39
C GLY A 24 10.87 -16.95 -23.78
N ILE A 25 11.99 -16.36 -23.33
CA ILE A 25 12.39 -15.00 -23.76
C ILE A 25 12.57 -14.95 -25.28
N VAL A 26 13.28 -15.93 -25.86
CA VAL A 26 13.55 -15.96 -27.31
C VAL A 26 12.26 -16.07 -28.11
N ARG A 27 11.31 -16.91 -27.69
CA ARG A 27 10.00 -17.04 -28.34
C ARG A 27 9.21 -15.74 -28.29
N LEU A 28 9.17 -15.06 -27.15
CA LEU A 28 8.46 -13.79 -27.05
C LEU A 28 9.11 -12.67 -27.89
N ILE A 29 10.45 -12.67 -28.03
CA ILE A 29 11.14 -11.73 -28.95
C ILE A 29 10.74 -12.06 -30.40
N ALA A 30 10.76 -13.33 -30.79
CA ALA A 30 10.42 -13.76 -32.15
C ALA A 30 8.94 -13.49 -32.51
N ALA A 31 8.07 -13.44 -31.50
CA ALA A 31 6.66 -13.13 -31.66
C ALA A 31 6.34 -11.62 -31.54
N ASP A 32 7.35 -10.75 -31.45
CA ASP A 32 7.18 -9.30 -31.22
C ASP A 32 6.35 -8.97 -29.96
N ARG A 33 6.51 -9.79 -28.91
CA ARG A 33 5.84 -9.65 -27.60
C ARG A 33 6.79 -9.24 -26.47
N LEU A 34 8.09 -9.15 -26.73
CA LEU A 34 9.09 -8.74 -25.74
C LEU A 34 10.11 -7.75 -26.32
N PHE A 35 10.25 -6.61 -25.65
CA PHE A 35 11.17 -5.54 -26.04
C PHE A 35 12.00 -5.04 -24.86
N GLY A 36 13.05 -4.27 -25.15
CA GLY A 36 13.66 -3.41 -24.14
C GLY A 36 12.81 -2.15 -23.91
N ALA A 37 12.96 -1.48 -22.78
CA ALA A 37 12.30 -0.21 -22.52
C ALA A 37 13.21 0.78 -21.79
N GLU A 38 13.11 2.05 -22.18
CA GLU A 38 13.60 3.19 -21.41
C GLU A 38 12.40 4.01 -20.92
N LEU A 39 12.47 4.51 -19.68
CA LEU A 39 11.50 5.43 -19.10
C LEU A 39 11.40 6.68 -19.98
N ASN A 40 10.19 7.05 -20.41
CA ASN A 40 9.97 8.29 -21.12
C ASN A 40 9.80 9.45 -20.11
N PRO A 41 10.80 10.34 -19.93
CA PRO A 41 10.77 11.37 -18.87
C PRO A 41 9.65 12.40 -19.10
N SER A 42 9.17 12.52 -20.34
CA SER A 42 8.13 13.48 -20.78
C SER A 42 6.73 13.15 -20.26
N VAL A 43 6.47 11.89 -19.90
CA VAL A 43 5.11 11.39 -19.53
C VAL A 43 4.86 11.47 -18.02
N ILE A 44 5.91 11.62 -17.21
CA ILE A 44 5.83 11.64 -15.73
C ILE A 44 4.97 12.81 -15.20
N LYS A 45 4.74 13.86 -16.00
CA LYS A 45 4.04 15.08 -15.54
C LYS A 45 2.65 15.34 -16.10
N LYS A 46 2.19 14.70 -17.17
CA LYS A 46 0.88 15.03 -17.77
C LYS A 46 0.24 13.82 -18.47
N THR A 47 -0.98 13.52 -18.03
CA THR A 47 -2.10 12.92 -18.79
C THR A 47 -1.88 11.53 -19.38
N GLY A 48 -2.76 10.59 -19.00
CA GLY A 48 -2.74 9.16 -19.36
C GLY A 48 -3.02 8.83 -20.83
N GLU A 49 -2.52 9.62 -21.76
CA GLU A 49 -2.55 9.37 -23.21
C GLU A 49 -1.12 9.35 -23.74
N GLY A 50 -0.51 8.17 -23.68
CA GLY A 50 0.84 7.91 -24.19
C GLY A 50 1.46 6.69 -23.53
N ALA A 51 2.21 5.90 -24.28
CA ALA A 51 3.01 4.83 -23.68
C ALA A 51 4.07 5.47 -22.77
N THR A 52 4.07 5.10 -21.49
CA THR A 52 5.06 5.56 -20.48
C THR A 52 6.50 5.16 -20.83
N PHE A 53 6.66 4.25 -21.81
CA PHE A 53 7.92 3.64 -22.20
C PHE A 53 8.07 3.67 -23.72
N LEU A 54 9.31 3.83 -24.17
CA LEU A 54 9.68 3.70 -25.58
C LEU A 54 10.28 2.32 -25.82
N PRO A 55 9.69 1.48 -26.69
CA PRO A 55 10.26 0.19 -27.06
C PRO A 55 11.67 0.35 -27.64
N ARG A 56 12.58 -0.51 -27.21
CA ARG A 56 13.98 -0.58 -27.63
C ARG A 56 14.35 -2.02 -27.95
N LYS A 57 15.55 -2.19 -28.50
CA LYS A 57 16.17 -3.52 -28.60
C LYS A 57 16.23 -4.16 -27.19
N PRO A 58 15.84 -5.43 -27.04
CA PRO A 58 15.97 -6.14 -25.77
C PRO A 58 17.40 -6.08 -25.22
N PRO A 59 17.57 -6.04 -23.89
CA PRO A 59 18.89 -6.20 -23.27
C PRO A 59 19.54 -7.54 -23.63
N SER A 60 20.79 -7.75 -23.20
CA SER A 60 21.44 -9.06 -23.42
C SER A 60 20.68 -10.19 -22.73
N ARG A 61 20.74 -11.40 -23.29
CA ARG A 61 20.10 -12.61 -22.72
C ARG A 61 20.46 -12.82 -21.25
N ASN A 62 21.74 -12.68 -20.90
CA ASN A 62 22.23 -12.80 -19.53
C ASN A 62 21.60 -11.77 -18.58
N ARG A 63 21.42 -10.53 -19.05
CA ARG A 63 20.79 -9.48 -18.25
C ARG A 63 19.30 -9.73 -18.04
N MET A 64 18.59 -10.14 -19.08
CA MET A 64 17.17 -10.48 -18.97
C MET A 64 16.97 -11.69 -18.05
N LEU A 65 17.79 -12.74 -18.18
CA LEU A 65 17.76 -13.89 -17.29
C LEU A 65 18.06 -13.52 -15.83
N ALA A 66 19.09 -12.70 -15.60
CA ALA A 66 19.43 -12.25 -14.25
C ALA A 66 18.28 -11.44 -13.61
N LEU A 67 17.64 -10.55 -14.37
CA LEU A 67 16.49 -9.77 -13.90
C LEU A 67 15.26 -10.67 -13.67
N TRP A 68 15.02 -11.65 -14.54
CA TRP A 68 13.93 -12.60 -14.38
C TRP A 68 14.09 -13.45 -13.13
N ARG A 69 15.30 -13.96 -12.90
CA ARG A 69 15.65 -14.69 -11.68
C ARG A 69 15.48 -13.81 -10.45
N ASP A 70 15.92 -12.55 -10.51
CA ASP A 70 15.75 -11.62 -9.41
C ASP A 70 14.27 -11.37 -9.06
N LEU A 71 13.44 -11.08 -10.06
CA LEU A 71 12.03 -10.72 -9.80
C LEU A 71 11.13 -11.93 -9.58
N PHE A 72 11.30 -13.00 -10.35
CA PHE A 72 10.36 -14.13 -10.36
C PHE A 72 10.92 -15.39 -9.70
N ALA A 73 12.18 -15.39 -9.25
CA ALA A 73 12.87 -16.56 -8.71
C ALA A 73 12.75 -17.80 -9.64
N ASN A 74 12.63 -17.55 -10.95
CA ASN A 74 12.33 -18.56 -11.98
C ASN A 74 11.10 -19.44 -11.69
N ARG A 75 10.14 -18.98 -10.87
CA ARG A 75 8.90 -19.73 -10.56
C ARG A 75 7.89 -19.78 -11.71
N VAL A 76 8.12 -18.99 -12.76
CA VAL A 76 7.24 -18.90 -13.92
C VAL A 76 8.08 -18.63 -15.18
N SER A 77 7.70 -19.24 -16.30
CA SER A 77 8.32 -18.96 -17.60
C SER A 77 7.80 -17.62 -18.16
N PRO A 78 8.56 -16.93 -19.02
CA PRO A 78 8.09 -15.67 -19.64
C PRO A 78 6.75 -15.79 -20.36
N GLU A 79 6.56 -16.86 -21.14
CA GLU A 79 5.30 -17.12 -21.87
C GLU A 79 4.15 -17.41 -20.90
N GLY A 80 4.39 -18.25 -19.89
CA GLY A 80 3.39 -18.57 -18.87
C GLY A 80 3.01 -17.35 -18.04
N PHE A 81 3.98 -16.48 -17.73
CA PHE A 81 3.74 -15.23 -17.03
C PHE A 81 2.87 -14.29 -17.87
N LEU A 82 3.25 -14.05 -19.13
CA LEU A 82 2.47 -13.19 -20.03
C LEU A 82 1.02 -13.69 -20.18
N ALA A 83 0.82 -15.00 -20.32
CA ALA A 83 -0.51 -15.60 -20.38
C ALA A 83 -1.29 -15.42 -19.06
N SER A 84 -0.63 -15.57 -17.91
CA SER A 84 -1.26 -15.40 -16.58
C SER A 84 -1.74 -13.96 -16.30
N LEU A 85 -1.12 -12.97 -16.96
CA LEU A 85 -1.44 -11.55 -16.82
C LEU A 85 -2.66 -11.11 -17.65
N ALA A 86 -3.11 -11.91 -18.61
CA ALA A 86 -4.19 -11.58 -19.55
C ALA A 86 -5.49 -12.38 -19.32
N PRO A 87 -6.06 -12.43 -18.09
CA PRO A 87 -7.28 -13.16 -17.85
C PRO A 87 -8.49 -12.42 -18.46
N GLU A 88 -9.49 -13.18 -18.89
CA GLU A 88 -10.82 -12.61 -19.14
C GLU A 88 -11.53 -12.37 -17.79
N VAL A 89 -12.00 -11.14 -17.56
CA VAL A 89 -12.69 -10.72 -16.34
C VAL A 89 -13.88 -9.85 -16.73
N LEU A 90 -15.09 -10.28 -16.37
CA LEU A 90 -16.34 -9.55 -16.68
C LEU A 90 -16.48 -9.20 -18.19
N GLY A 91 -16.08 -10.12 -19.08
CA GLY A 91 -16.14 -9.92 -20.54
C GLY A 91 -15.10 -8.94 -21.09
N LEU A 92 -14.09 -8.58 -20.28
CA LEU A 92 -12.94 -7.78 -20.69
C LEU A 92 -11.69 -8.64 -20.68
N SER A 93 -10.90 -8.54 -21.74
CA SER A 93 -9.65 -9.28 -21.95
C SER A 93 -8.50 -8.33 -22.25
N HIS A 94 -7.27 -8.81 -22.18
CA HIS A 94 -6.10 -8.03 -22.57
C HIS A 94 -5.65 -8.42 -23.98
N ALA A 95 -5.62 -7.45 -24.88
CA ALA A 95 -5.04 -7.59 -26.21
C ALA A 95 -3.62 -7.03 -26.25
N ASP A 96 -2.80 -7.56 -27.17
CA ASP A 96 -1.46 -7.07 -27.48
C ASP A 96 -0.55 -6.89 -26.25
N GLY A 97 -0.68 -7.78 -25.26
CA GLY A 97 0.14 -7.73 -24.06
C GLY A 97 1.63 -7.87 -24.36
N LEU A 98 2.43 -6.89 -23.96
CA LEU A 98 3.88 -6.84 -24.15
C LEU A 98 4.62 -6.98 -22.81
N LEU A 99 5.74 -7.69 -22.84
CA LEU A 99 6.74 -7.62 -21.76
C LEU A 99 7.87 -6.66 -22.15
N LEU A 100 8.10 -5.63 -21.35
CA LEU A 100 9.18 -4.67 -21.60
C LEU A 100 10.25 -4.75 -20.52
N PHE A 101 11.50 -4.98 -20.92
CA PHE A 101 12.65 -5.07 -20.01
C PHE A 101 13.31 -3.71 -19.85
N GLY A 102 13.14 -3.12 -18.68
CA GLY A 102 13.86 -1.93 -18.24
C GLY A 102 15.22 -2.25 -17.61
N LYS A 103 15.86 -1.22 -17.05
CA LYS A 103 17.17 -1.34 -16.40
C LYS A 103 17.13 -2.29 -15.19
N ASP A 104 16.09 -2.17 -14.37
CA ASP A 104 15.90 -2.76 -13.03
C ASP A 104 14.46 -3.26 -12.81
N ARG A 105 13.69 -3.36 -13.90
CA ARG A 105 12.26 -3.68 -13.86
C ARG A 105 11.80 -4.42 -15.10
N VAL A 106 10.76 -5.21 -14.96
CA VAL A 106 9.96 -5.75 -16.06
C VAL A 106 8.63 -5.04 -16.05
N LEU A 107 8.11 -4.70 -17.23
CA LEU A 107 6.83 -4.05 -17.38
C LEU A 107 5.92 -4.96 -18.17
N TYR A 108 4.64 -4.93 -17.84
CA TYR A 108 3.58 -5.46 -18.67
C TYR A 108 2.71 -4.32 -19.14
N ASP A 109 2.44 -4.25 -20.43
CA ASP A 109 1.60 -3.22 -21.02
C ASP A 109 0.64 -3.87 -22.01
N CYS A 110 -0.64 -3.53 -21.94
CA CYS A 110 -1.66 -4.12 -22.80
C CYS A 110 -2.83 -3.16 -23.07
N GLN A 111 -3.54 -3.41 -24.17
CA GLN A 111 -4.87 -2.84 -24.38
C GLN A 111 -5.90 -3.69 -23.65
N ILE A 112 -6.90 -3.05 -23.03
CA ILE A 112 -8.08 -3.74 -22.50
C ILE A 112 -9.15 -3.70 -23.58
N VAL A 113 -9.69 -4.86 -23.93
CA VAL A 113 -10.67 -5.01 -25.01
C VAL A 113 -11.96 -5.66 -24.52
N ARG A 114 -13.08 -5.31 -25.15
CA ARG A 114 -14.35 -6.03 -25.08
C ARG A 114 -14.63 -6.65 -26.44
N GLY A 115 -14.46 -7.96 -26.57
CA GLY A 115 -14.42 -8.59 -27.88
C GLY A 115 -13.27 -8.01 -28.72
N ALA A 116 -13.60 -7.32 -29.82
CA ALA A 116 -12.63 -6.65 -30.69
C ALA A 116 -12.45 -5.15 -30.39
N GLU A 117 -13.26 -4.56 -29.51
CA GLU A 117 -13.24 -3.11 -29.25
C GLU A 117 -12.23 -2.76 -28.16
N ALA A 118 -11.33 -1.81 -28.43
CA ALA A 118 -10.41 -1.26 -27.43
C ALA A 118 -11.13 -0.30 -26.49
N VAL A 119 -11.21 -0.66 -25.22
CA VAL A 119 -11.94 0.08 -24.18
C VAL A 119 -11.05 0.60 -23.08
N GLY A 120 -9.75 0.36 -23.12
CA GLY A 120 -8.84 0.80 -22.07
C GLY A 120 -7.40 0.36 -22.23
N ARG A 121 -6.60 0.62 -21.21
CA ARG A 121 -5.18 0.21 -21.13
C ARG A 121 -4.83 -0.17 -19.69
N LEU A 122 -3.88 -1.08 -19.55
CA LEU A 122 -3.25 -1.41 -18.27
C LEU A 122 -1.73 -1.46 -18.44
N THR A 123 -1.02 -0.89 -17.47
CA THR A 123 0.43 -1.00 -17.36
C THR A 123 0.79 -1.41 -15.93
N LEU A 124 1.54 -2.50 -15.80
CA LEU A 124 2.12 -3.00 -14.56
C LEU A 124 3.64 -2.89 -14.62
N ALA A 125 4.26 -2.55 -13.49
CA ALA A 125 5.70 -2.61 -13.30
C ALA A 125 6.05 -3.61 -12.19
N PHE A 126 7.09 -4.39 -12.45
CA PHE A 126 7.65 -5.39 -11.55
C PHE A 126 9.09 -4.99 -11.28
N TYR A 127 9.42 -4.68 -10.03
CA TYR A 127 10.77 -4.25 -9.66
C TYR A 127 11.10 -4.66 -8.23
N ARG A 128 12.39 -4.54 -7.89
CA ARG A 128 12.87 -4.73 -6.51
C ARG A 128 13.20 -3.38 -5.89
N GLU A 129 12.58 -3.09 -4.75
CA GLU A 129 12.92 -1.95 -3.91
C GLU A 129 13.92 -2.38 -2.85
N LEU A 130 15.09 -1.75 -2.82
CA LEU A 130 16.09 -2.00 -1.77
C LEU A 130 15.68 -1.23 -0.51
N GLU A 131 15.72 -1.87 0.66
CA GLU A 131 15.50 -1.14 1.90
C GLU A 131 16.67 -0.17 2.17
N PRO A 132 16.39 1.08 2.59
CA PRO A 132 17.42 1.97 3.08
C PRO A 132 18.02 1.37 4.35
N VAL A 133 19.31 1.04 4.28
CA VAL A 133 20.10 0.61 5.44
C VAL A 133 20.18 1.79 6.40
N PHE A 134 19.74 1.62 7.66
CA PHE A 134 20.14 2.54 8.73
C PHE A 134 21.66 2.49 8.82
N ARG A 135 22.31 3.58 8.41
CA ARG A 135 23.76 3.69 8.11
C ARG A 135 24.69 3.35 9.29
N PHE A 136 24.14 3.07 10.47
CA PHE A 136 24.85 2.98 11.75
C PHE A 136 24.87 1.57 12.38
N LEU A 137 24.23 0.57 11.77
CA LEU A 137 24.19 -0.79 12.32
C LEU A 137 24.77 -1.83 11.34
N PRO A 138 25.59 -2.79 11.81
CA PRO A 138 26.36 -3.72 10.97
C PRO A 138 25.54 -4.95 10.57
N PHE A 139 24.31 -4.75 10.09
CA PHE A 139 23.44 -5.87 9.72
C PHE A 139 23.64 -6.30 8.25
N PRO A 140 23.51 -7.61 7.95
CA PRO A 140 23.54 -8.10 6.58
C PRO A 140 22.40 -7.47 5.77
N ARG A 141 22.69 -7.06 4.52
CA ARG A 141 21.67 -6.52 3.60
C ARG A 141 20.60 -7.58 3.36
N ARG A 142 19.36 -7.29 3.74
CA ARG A 142 18.21 -8.12 3.33
C ARG A 142 18.02 -8.03 1.82
N PRO A 143 17.57 -9.12 1.16
CA PRO A 143 17.12 -9.03 -0.21
C PRO A 143 15.97 -8.01 -0.27
N GLY A 144 16.04 -7.06 -1.20
CA GLY A 144 15.03 -5.99 -1.32
C GLY A 144 13.61 -6.53 -1.55
N ARG A 145 12.58 -5.70 -1.41
CA ARG A 145 11.19 -6.11 -1.61
C ARG A 145 10.85 -6.19 -3.09
N ARG A 146 10.28 -7.30 -3.54
CA ARG A 146 9.66 -7.41 -4.86
C ARG A 146 8.30 -6.73 -4.86
N ILE A 147 8.15 -5.75 -5.75
CA ILE A 147 7.00 -4.87 -5.86
C ILE A 147 6.31 -5.11 -7.19
N VAL A 148 4.97 -5.15 -7.14
CA VAL A 148 4.12 -4.90 -8.30
C VAL A 148 3.54 -3.50 -8.17
N TYR A 149 3.70 -2.67 -9.19
CA TYR A 149 3.16 -1.32 -9.22
C TYR A 149 2.25 -1.17 -10.43
N ILE A 150 1.01 -0.77 -10.20
CA ILE A 150 0.08 -0.43 -11.27
C ILE A 150 0.40 1.01 -11.71
N GLU A 151 1.19 1.13 -12.78
CA GLU A 151 1.60 2.41 -13.37
C GLU A 151 0.40 3.18 -13.92
N GLY A 152 -0.56 2.45 -14.51
CA GLY A 152 -1.78 3.05 -15.02
C GLY A 152 -2.82 2.00 -15.39
N ILE A 153 -4.08 2.34 -15.18
CA ILE A 153 -5.23 1.61 -15.70
C ILE A 153 -6.27 2.64 -16.13
N SER A 154 -6.81 2.51 -17.34
CA SER A 154 -7.86 3.39 -17.86
C SER A 154 -8.93 2.56 -18.55
N LEU A 155 -10.18 3.01 -18.45
CA LEU A 155 -11.32 2.42 -19.14
C LEU A 155 -12.24 3.54 -19.64
N SER A 156 -12.64 3.48 -20.91
CA SER A 156 -13.55 4.44 -21.55
C SER A 156 -14.99 4.34 -21.03
N ALA A 157 -15.43 3.13 -20.70
CA ALA A 157 -16.70 2.88 -20.01
C ALA A 157 -16.40 2.25 -18.65
N GLN A 158 -16.84 2.90 -17.56
CA GLN A 158 -16.65 2.35 -16.22
C GLN A 158 -17.40 1.02 -16.06
N SER A 159 -16.69 -0.08 -16.24
CA SER A 159 -17.19 -1.40 -15.89
C SER A 159 -17.07 -1.57 -14.38
N THR A 160 -18.16 -1.30 -13.67
CA THR A 160 -18.22 -1.50 -12.22
C THR A 160 -17.71 -2.90 -11.87
N GLY A 161 -16.76 -2.98 -10.93
CA GLY A 161 -16.19 -4.25 -10.45
C GLY A 161 -15.08 -4.89 -11.30
N TYR A 162 -14.72 -4.37 -12.49
CA TYR A 162 -13.63 -4.95 -13.30
C TYR A 162 -12.28 -4.86 -12.58
N ALA A 163 -11.83 -3.65 -12.26
CA ALA A 163 -10.52 -3.45 -11.62
C ALA A 163 -10.44 -4.21 -10.28
N SER A 164 -11.52 -4.17 -9.50
CA SER A 164 -11.71 -4.93 -8.26
C SER A 164 -11.48 -6.44 -8.44
N SER A 165 -12.11 -7.04 -9.45
CA SER A 165 -12.03 -8.47 -9.73
C SER A 165 -10.66 -8.86 -10.29
N LEU A 166 -10.12 -8.05 -11.20
CA LEU A 166 -8.79 -8.24 -11.77
C LEU A 166 -7.71 -8.20 -10.68
N PHE A 167 -7.75 -7.20 -9.79
CA PHE A 167 -6.71 -7.05 -8.78
C PHE A 167 -6.77 -8.12 -7.70
N ARG A 168 -7.95 -8.64 -7.34
CA ARG A 168 -8.05 -9.83 -6.47
C ARG A 168 -7.44 -11.09 -7.10
N ARG A 169 -7.53 -11.22 -8.43
CA ARG A 169 -6.84 -12.30 -9.16
C ARG A 169 -5.34 -12.09 -9.17
N TYR A 170 -4.90 -10.88 -9.48
CA TYR A 170 -3.49 -10.50 -9.45
C TYR A 170 -2.85 -10.65 -8.08
N GLU A 171 -3.55 -10.29 -7.01
CA GLU A 171 -3.07 -10.50 -5.66
C GLU A 171 -2.73 -11.97 -5.42
N ARG A 172 -3.61 -12.91 -5.80
CA ARG A 172 -3.34 -14.35 -5.70
C ARG A 172 -2.19 -14.82 -6.59
N LEU A 173 -2.14 -14.33 -7.83
CA LEU A 173 -1.06 -14.65 -8.77
C LEU A 173 0.31 -14.20 -8.22
N PHE A 174 0.42 -12.92 -7.85
CA PHE A 174 1.66 -12.34 -7.41
C PHE A 174 2.08 -12.81 -6.01
N HIS A 175 1.11 -13.18 -5.17
CA HIS A 175 1.35 -13.96 -3.96
C HIS A 175 2.07 -15.28 -4.30
N GLY A 176 1.51 -16.10 -5.19
CA GLY A 176 2.14 -17.35 -5.61
C GLY A 176 3.53 -17.18 -6.25
N LEU A 177 3.82 -16.01 -6.84
CA LEU A 177 5.13 -15.69 -7.41
C LEU A 177 6.12 -15.10 -6.39
N GLY A 178 5.70 -14.85 -5.15
CA GLY A 178 6.58 -14.34 -4.10
C GLY A 178 6.75 -12.81 -4.06
N PHE A 179 5.81 -12.05 -4.64
CA PHE A 179 5.81 -10.59 -4.51
C PHE A 179 5.32 -10.15 -3.13
N HIS A 180 5.90 -9.08 -2.60
CA HIS A 180 5.69 -8.65 -1.21
C HIS A 180 4.69 -7.49 -1.10
N ARG A 181 4.61 -6.66 -2.14
CA ARG A 181 3.72 -5.48 -2.16
C ARG A 181 3.08 -5.30 -3.52
N PHE A 182 1.85 -4.82 -3.47
CA PHE A 182 1.04 -4.45 -4.62
C PHE A 182 0.63 -3.00 -4.47
N ARG A 183 1.14 -2.13 -5.34
CA ARG A 183 1.04 -0.67 -5.25
C ARG A 183 0.21 -0.12 -6.40
N LEU A 184 -0.47 1.00 -6.16
CA LEU A 184 -1.11 1.78 -7.20
C LEU A 184 -1.22 3.25 -6.77
N LYS A 185 -1.06 4.16 -7.73
CA LYS A 185 -1.48 5.55 -7.54
C LYS A 185 -3.00 5.61 -7.67
N ALA A 186 -3.70 5.92 -6.59
CA ALA A 186 -5.16 5.93 -6.52
C ALA A 186 -5.77 7.17 -7.23
N SER A 187 -5.42 7.39 -8.50
CA SER A 187 -5.95 8.47 -9.34
C SER A 187 -7.30 8.15 -10.01
N LEU A 188 -7.79 6.91 -9.87
CA LEU A 188 -9.07 6.47 -10.42
C LEU A 188 -10.22 7.04 -9.59
N SER A 189 -11.07 7.87 -10.19
CA SER A 189 -12.27 8.52 -9.60
C SER A 189 -13.07 7.64 -8.65
N VAL A 190 -13.26 6.35 -8.98
CA VAL A 190 -14.19 5.45 -8.28
C VAL A 190 -13.47 4.37 -7.47
N GLY A 191 -12.15 4.23 -7.64
CA GLY A 191 -11.37 3.16 -7.00
C GLY A 191 -10.96 3.46 -5.56
N LYS A 192 -10.75 4.72 -5.20
CA LYS A 192 -10.19 5.19 -3.91
C LYS A 192 -10.83 4.55 -2.67
N TYR A 193 -12.16 4.67 -2.56
CA TYR A 193 -12.91 4.07 -1.47
C TYR A 193 -12.80 2.54 -1.46
N TYR A 194 -12.94 1.90 -2.63
CA TYR A 194 -12.85 0.45 -2.75
C TYR A 194 -11.46 -0.05 -2.33
N TRP A 195 -10.39 0.60 -2.77
CA TRP A 195 -9.02 0.22 -2.45
C TRP A 195 -8.71 0.37 -0.96
N ALA A 196 -9.08 1.51 -0.36
CA ALA A 196 -8.97 1.69 1.08
C ALA A 196 -9.72 0.59 1.85
N LYS A 197 -10.94 0.24 1.41
CA LYS A 197 -11.74 -0.85 1.99
C LYS A 197 -11.06 -2.22 1.86
N GLU A 198 -10.41 -2.51 0.73
CA GLU A 198 -9.72 -3.79 0.47
C GLU A 198 -8.33 -3.89 1.14
N GLY A 199 -7.93 -2.89 1.92
CA GLY A 199 -6.69 -2.89 2.68
C GLY A 199 -5.49 -2.31 1.94
N PHE A 200 -5.71 -1.46 0.93
CA PHE A 200 -4.65 -0.58 0.44
C PHE A 200 -4.51 0.62 1.37
N ASP A 201 -3.30 0.86 1.86
CA ASP A 201 -2.98 1.93 2.80
C ASP A 201 -2.00 2.95 2.21
N CYS A 202 -1.82 4.09 2.89
CA CYS A 202 -0.82 5.08 2.50
C CYS A 202 0.58 4.64 2.92
N GLU A 203 1.54 4.58 1.99
CA GLU A 203 2.92 4.15 2.30
C GLU A 203 3.65 5.13 3.21
N ASP A 204 3.37 6.42 3.02
CA ASP A 204 3.97 7.50 3.78
C ASP A 204 3.08 7.90 4.96
N ARG A 205 3.63 7.81 6.19
CA ARG A 205 2.98 8.27 7.42
C ARG A 205 2.56 9.74 7.34
N LYS A 206 3.32 10.59 6.63
CA LYS A 206 2.97 11.99 6.41
C LYS A 206 1.75 12.14 5.51
N GLN A 207 1.65 11.34 4.45
CA GLN A 207 0.45 11.32 3.60
C GLN A 207 -0.78 10.88 4.40
N PHE A 208 -0.65 9.86 5.26
CA PHE A 208 -1.76 9.43 6.10
C PHE A 208 -2.14 10.49 7.15
N ALA A 209 -1.16 11.16 7.77
CA ALA A 209 -1.41 12.27 8.67
C ALA A 209 -2.18 13.41 7.97
N ALA A 210 -1.75 13.80 6.77
CA ALA A 210 -2.45 14.78 5.94
C ALA A 210 -3.88 14.34 5.59
N MET A 211 -4.09 13.05 5.29
CA MET A 211 -5.42 12.48 5.05
C MET A 211 -6.33 12.67 6.27
N ARG A 212 -5.84 12.41 7.49
CA ARG A 212 -6.62 12.65 8.72
C ARG A 212 -6.91 14.11 8.97
N GLU A 213 -5.94 14.98 8.74
CA GLU A 213 -6.11 16.44 8.85
C GLU A 213 -7.18 16.93 7.87
N ASN A 214 -7.18 16.43 6.64
CA ASN A 214 -8.17 16.76 5.63
C ASN A 214 -9.57 16.26 6.02
N LEU A 215 -9.69 15.06 6.61
CA LEU A 215 -10.95 14.55 7.14
C LEU A 215 -11.44 15.41 8.31
N GLN A 216 -10.54 15.80 9.22
CA GLN A 216 -10.87 16.69 10.33
C GLN A 216 -11.32 18.08 9.83
N ALA A 217 -10.67 18.61 8.80
CA ALA A 217 -11.05 19.87 8.16
C ALA A 217 -12.44 19.77 7.53
N LEU A 218 -12.76 18.65 6.87
CA LEU A 218 -14.09 18.39 6.32
C LEU A 218 -15.16 18.35 7.42
N VAL A 219 -14.90 17.64 8.52
CA VAL A 219 -15.78 17.57 9.70
C VAL A 219 -16.07 18.97 10.25
N ARG A 220 -15.04 19.80 10.45
CA ARG A 220 -15.17 21.17 10.95
C ARG A 220 -15.94 22.06 9.97
N ARG A 221 -15.60 21.99 8.68
CA ARG A 221 -16.25 22.79 7.61
C ARG A 221 -17.75 22.51 7.52
N LEU A 222 -18.15 21.26 7.64
CA LEU A 222 -19.55 20.82 7.57
C LEU A 222 -20.25 20.81 8.94
N ARG A 223 -19.56 21.20 10.03
CA ARG A 223 -20.07 21.20 11.42
C ARG A 223 -20.70 19.85 11.81
N LEU A 224 -20.04 18.76 11.47
CA LEU A 224 -20.53 17.41 11.72
C LEU A 224 -20.37 17.01 13.20
N PRO A 225 -21.26 16.17 13.76
CA PRO A 225 -21.18 15.69 15.13
C PRO A 225 -20.13 14.58 15.25
N VAL A 226 -18.87 14.92 15.02
CA VAL A 226 -17.71 14.02 15.09
C VAL A 226 -16.65 14.70 15.95
N GLU A 227 -16.25 14.03 17.03
CA GLU A 227 -15.19 14.53 17.89
C GLU A 227 -13.82 14.41 17.21
N GLU A 228 -12.91 15.34 17.50
CA GLU A 228 -11.55 15.29 16.96
C GLU A 228 -10.82 13.98 17.31
N GLN A 229 -11.16 13.41 18.46
CA GLN A 229 -10.57 12.17 18.94
C GLN A 229 -11.03 10.93 18.17
N GLU A 230 -12.24 10.95 17.61
CA GLU A 230 -12.71 9.88 16.72
C GLU A 230 -11.85 9.80 15.46
N VAL A 231 -11.51 10.97 14.88
CA VAL A 231 -10.66 11.07 13.68
C VAL A 231 -9.21 10.70 14.00
N ARG A 232 -8.67 11.12 15.15
CA ARG A 232 -7.30 10.79 15.58
C ARG A 232 -7.06 9.29 15.75
N ARG A 233 -8.09 8.51 16.09
CA ARG A 233 -8.01 7.04 16.23
C ARG A 233 -7.89 6.30 14.91
N LEU A 234 -8.17 6.97 13.78
CA LEU A 234 -7.97 6.37 12.47
C LEU A 234 -6.47 6.23 12.24
N ASN A 235 -5.99 5.00 12.09
CA ASN A 235 -4.56 4.70 11.87
C ASN A 235 -4.32 3.85 10.63
N HIS A 236 -5.38 3.60 9.84
CA HIS A 236 -5.32 2.81 8.61
C HIS A 236 -6.43 3.26 7.64
N ALA A 237 -6.16 3.25 6.33
CA ALA A 237 -7.12 3.70 5.31
C ALA A 237 -8.45 2.92 5.33
N SER A 238 -8.46 1.64 5.68
CA SER A 238 -9.71 0.86 5.82
C SER A 238 -10.60 1.36 6.96
N MET A 239 -10.03 1.90 8.04
CA MET A 239 -10.79 2.52 9.11
C MET A 239 -11.47 3.79 8.59
N VAL A 240 -10.73 4.61 7.82
CA VAL A 240 -11.29 5.79 7.13
C VAL A 240 -12.43 5.39 6.22
N ALA A 241 -12.28 4.33 5.42
CA ALA A 241 -13.35 3.86 4.53
C ALA A 241 -14.62 3.42 5.28
N SER A 242 -14.46 2.87 6.48
CA SER A 242 -15.58 2.49 7.35
C SER A 242 -16.07 3.59 8.29
N PHE A 243 -15.45 4.77 8.28
CA PHE A 243 -15.68 5.79 9.28
C PHE A 243 -17.09 6.39 9.17
N ARG A 244 -17.79 6.43 10.32
CA ARG A 244 -19.14 6.98 10.50
C ARG A 244 -20.14 6.55 9.41
N ARG A 245 -20.41 5.24 9.35
CA ARG A 245 -21.43 4.63 8.47
C ARG A 245 -22.84 5.18 8.70
N ASP A 246 -23.09 5.60 9.93
CA ASP A 246 -24.32 6.22 10.42
C ASP A 246 -24.52 7.67 9.92
N LEU A 247 -23.47 8.32 9.39
CA LEU A 247 -23.50 9.75 9.09
C LEU A 247 -23.36 10.03 7.58
N PRO A 248 -24.45 10.01 6.80
CA PRO A 248 -24.42 10.30 5.38
C PRO A 248 -24.35 11.81 5.08
N ILE A 249 -23.38 12.22 4.28
CA ILE A 249 -23.19 13.61 3.82
C ILE A 249 -23.40 13.73 2.30
N PRO A 250 -23.81 14.90 1.78
CA PRO A 250 -23.96 15.12 0.35
C PRO A 250 -22.58 15.17 -0.35
N VAL A 251 -22.51 14.56 -1.52
CA VAL A 251 -21.40 14.67 -2.48
C VAL A 251 -21.98 14.84 -3.88
N TYR A 252 -21.19 15.43 -4.78
CA TYR A 252 -21.67 15.79 -6.11
C TYR A 252 -20.79 15.16 -7.17
N ARG A 253 -21.41 14.51 -8.16
CA ARG A 253 -20.73 13.79 -9.23
C ARG A 253 -20.72 14.61 -10.53
N ASN A 254 -19.61 14.55 -11.27
CA ASN A 254 -19.52 15.09 -12.63
C ASN A 254 -19.82 14.02 -13.70
N ALA A 255 -19.89 14.43 -14.97
CA ALA A 255 -20.18 13.53 -16.09
C ALA A 255 -19.14 12.40 -16.23
N GLU A 256 -17.90 12.65 -15.81
CA GLU A 256 -16.78 11.70 -15.85
C GLU A 256 -16.73 10.76 -14.62
N GLY A 257 -17.67 10.90 -13.67
CA GLY A 257 -17.83 10.03 -12.51
C GLY A 257 -16.92 10.36 -11.31
N TYR A 258 -16.27 11.53 -11.29
CA TYR A 258 -15.54 12.07 -10.14
C TYR A 258 -16.49 12.73 -9.15
N TYR A 259 -16.13 12.71 -7.87
CA TYR A 259 -16.94 13.27 -6.78
C TYR A 259 -16.25 14.49 -6.17
N ALA A 260 -17.07 15.48 -5.79
CA ALA A 260 -16.67 16.65 -5.02
C ALA A 260 -17.52 16.81 -3.77
N ALA A 261 -16.95 17.39 -2.71
CA ALA A 261 -17.64 17.66 -1.45
C ALA A 261 -18.46 18.97 -1.48
N ALA A 262 -18.49 19.66 -2.61
CA ALA A 262 -19.27 20.88 -2.85
C ALA A 262 -19.85 20.83 -4.27
N ARG A 263 -21.00 21.48 -4.45
CA ARG A 263 -21.67 21.56 -5.76
C ARG A 263 -21.01 22.66 -6.60
N ASP A 264 -20.76 22.38 -7.86
CA ASP A 264 -20.30 23.37 -8.83
C ASP A 264 -20.92 23.11 -10.22
N ALA A 265 -20.51 23.87 -11.24
CA ALA A 265 -21.05 23.74 -12.59
C ALA A 265 -20.76 22.36 -13.23
N SER A 266 -19.65 21.71 -12.84
CA SER A 266 -19.23 20.40 -13.31
C SER A 266 -19.74 19.24 -12.43
N HIS A 267 -19.83 19.45 -11.10
CA HIS A 267 -20.31 18.47 -10.13
C HIS A 267 -21.72 18.85 -9.67
N SER A 268 -22.73 18.38 -10.40
CA SER A 268 -24.12 18.82 -10.23
C SER A 268 -25.07 17.74 -9.72
N GLU A 269 -24.76 16.46 -9.96
CA GLU A 269 -25.59 15.31 -9.57
C GLU A 269 -25.30 14.92 -8.11
N GLU A 270 -26.31 15.07 -7.23
CA GLU A 270 -26.14 14.84 -5.80
C GLU A 270 -26.30 13.36 -5.41
N PHE A 271 -25.40 12.88 -4.54
CA PHE A 271 -25.46 11.60 -3.85
C PHE A 271 -25.26 11.81 -2.36
N ARG A 272 -25.70 10.83 -1.55
CA ARG A 272 -25.40 10.80 -0.12
C ARG A 272 -24.62 9.54 0.23
N PHE A 273 -23.44 9.72 0.83
CA PHE A 273 -22.60 8.62 1.28
C PHE A 273 -22.17 8.79 2.72
N PRO A 274 -21.92 7.67 3.45
CA PRO A 274 -21.21 7.72 4.71
C PRO A 274 -19.98 8.62 4.69
N LEU A 275 -19.72 9.35 5.77
CA LEU A 275 -18.64 10.33 5.87
C LEU A 275 -17.30 9.80 5.35
N GLY A 276 -16.86 8.62 5.80
CA GLY A 276 -15.61 8.02 5.37
C GLY A 276 -15.55 7.74 3.85
N LYS A 277 -16.65 7.22 3.29
CA LYS A 277 -16.77 6.98 1.84
C LYS A 277 -16.78 8.28 1.06
N ALA A 278 -17.57 9.26 1.50
CA ALA A 278 -17.66 10.58 0.89
C ALA A 278 -16.28 11.27 0.87
N PHE A 279 -15.58 11.27 2.00
CA PHE A 279 -14.24 11.83 2.12
C PHE A 279 -13.26 11.22 1.13
N LEU A 280 -13.16 9.88 1.08
CA LEU A 280 -12.21 9.21 0.18
C LEU A 280 -12.52 9.42 -1.30
N LEU A 281 -13.81 9.47 -1.69
CA LEU A 281 -14.20 9.74 -3.07
C LEU A 281 -13.89 11.17 -3.51
N CYS A 282 -13.94 12.13 -2.58
CA CYS A 282 -13.69 13.55 -2.86
C CYS A 282 -12.24 14.00 -2.59
N SER A 283 -11.41 13.18 -1.96
CA SER A 283 -10.01 13.51 -1.67
C SER A 283 -9.11 13.41 -2.90
N ASP A 284 -7.97 14.12 -2.89
CA ASP A 284 -6.95 14.02 -3.94
C ASP A 284 -6.35 12.61 -4.04
N PRO A 285 -5.80 12.19 -5.19
CA PRO A 285 -5.11 10.91 -5.32
C PRO A 285 -3.95 10.74 -4.34
N TRP A 286 -3.82 9.56 -3.73
CA TRP A 286 -2.66 9.17 -2.92
C TRP A 286 -2.00 7.91 -3.48
N ASP A 287 -0.77 7.65 -3.06
CA ASP A 287 -0.09 6.39 -3.36
C ASP A 287 -0.54 5.32 -2.36
N GLY A 288 -1.26 4.32 -2.86
CA GLY A 288 -1.82 3.23 -2.08
C GLY A 288 -1.02 1.96 -2.26
N TYR A 289 -0.81 1.20 -1.19
CA TYR A 289 -0.19 -0.12 -1.27
C TYR A 289 -0.93 -1.15 -0.42
N LYS A 290 -0.98 -2.37 -0.92
CA LYS A 290 -1.40 -3.55 -0.19
C LYS A 290 -0.20 -4.45 -0.01
N VAL A 291 0.02 -4.92 1.20
CA VAL A 291 1.08 -5.89 1.47
C VAL A 291 0.56 -7.29 1.15
N ILE A 292 1.28 -7.99 0.28
CA ILE A 292 1.04 -9.39 -0.05
C ILE A 292 2.08 -10.20 0.73
N TYR A 293 1.61 -10.95 1.73
CA TYR A 293 2.48 -11.82 2.52
C TYR A 293 2.64 -13.11 1.77
N THR A 294 3.86 -13.44 1.39
CA THR A 294 4.15 -14.69 0.70
C THR A 294 4.64 -15.77 1.66
N ASP A 295 5.08 -15.38 2.87
CA ASP A 295 5.60 -16.28 3.91
C ASP A 295 5.36 -15.74 5.34
N THR A 296 4.14 -15.32 5.71
CA THR A 296 3.94 -14.70 7.04
C THR A 296 2.64 -15.14 7.72
N PRO A 297 2.70 -15.73 8.94
CA PRO A 297 1.51 -16.12 9.69
C PRO A 297 0.64 -14.90 10.04
N ARG A 298 -0.62 -15.15 10.45
CA ARG A 298 -1.62 -14.12 10.82
C ARG A 298 -0.95 -12.95 11.55
N ARG A 299 -1.14 -11.73 11.03
CA ARG A 299 -0.41 -10.56 11.50
C ARG A 299 -0.74 -10.23 12.96
N THR A 300 0.29 -9.87 13.71
CA THR A 300 0.16 -9.31 15.07
C THR A 300 0.22 -7.79 15.00
N GLY A 301 -0.76 -7.10 15.57
CA GLY A 301 -0.68 -5.66 15.77
C GLY A 301 0.39 -5.34 16.81
N PHE A 302 1.36 -4.50 16.46
CA PHE A 302 2.40 -4.02 17.37
C PHE A 302 2.23 -2.52 17.56
N VAL A 303 1.72 -2.14 18.73
CA VAL A 303 1.48 -0.73 19.08
C VAL A 303 2.78 -0.12 19.58
N TRP A 304 3.30 0.88 18.87
CA TRP A 304 4.59 1.49 19.18
C TRP A 304 4.72 2.91 18.61
N SER A 305 5.47 3.78 19.31
CA SER A 305 5.90 5.10 18.86
C SER A 305 7.33 5.39 19.26
N GLU A 306 8.05 6.17 18.47
CA GLU A 306 9.35 6.75 18.87
C GLU A 306 9.20 7.68 20.08
N ALA A 307 8.03 8.29 20.27
CA ALA A 307 7.75 9.18 21.39
C ALA A 307 7.94 8.48 22.75
N PHE A 308 7.77 7.16 22.83
CA PHE A 308 7.98 6.40 24.06
C PHE A 308 9.43 6.48 24.59
N PHE A 309 10.40 6.83 23.73
CA PHE A 309 11.75 7.11 24.19
C PHE A 309 11.85 8.44 24.97
N GLU A 310 10.89 9.35 24.86
CA GLU A 310 10.93 10.64 25.53
C GLU A 310 10.63 10.54 27.05
N HIS A 311 10.06 9.42 27.52
CA HIS A 311 10.02 9.09 28.94
C HIS A 311 11.45 8.84 29.46
N ARG A 312 11.93 9.68 30.37
CA ARG A 312 13.29 9.62 30.91
C ARG A 312 13.24 9.41 32.42
N VAL A 313 13.47 8.18 32.82
CA VAL A 313 13.69 7.82 34.23
C VAL A 313 15.08 8.20 34.71
N ARG A 314 15.29 8.14 36.03
CA ARG A 314 16.61 8.29 36.63
C ARG A 314 17.60 7.21 36.18
N THR A 315 18.87 7.56 36.10
CA THR A 315 19.96 6.61 35.84
C THR A 315 19.92 5.43 36.81
N GLY A 316 19.99 4.21 36.27
CA GLY A 316 19.96 2.97 37.06
C GLY A 316 18.57 2.46 37.41
N HIS A 317 17.49 3.16 37.02
CA HIS A 317 16.13 2.67 37.20
C HIS A 317 15.85 1.46 36.26
N PRO A 318 15.16 0.41 36.75
CA PRO A 318 14.93 -0.80 35.96
C PRO A 318 13.98 -0.58 34.78
N GLU A 319 12.93 0.24 34.96
CA GLU A 319 12.11 0.77 33.86
C GLU A 319 12.95 1.84 33.17
N ASN A 320 13.55 1.56 32.01
CA ASN A 320 14.34 2.53 31.27
C ASN A 320 14.25 2.30 29.75
N PRO A 321 14.56 3.33 28.92
CA PRO A 321 14.41 3.28 27.46
C PRO A 321 15.14 2.12 26.77
N LYS A 322 16.25 1.62 27.35
CA LYS A 322 17.02 0.51 26.75
C LYS A 322 16.21 -0.78 26.63
N ARG A 323 15.17 -0.95 27.45
CA ARG A 323 14.24 -2.08 27.33
C ARG A 323 13.52 -2.07 25.98
N LEU A 324 13.07 -0.88 25.56
CA LEU A 324 12.40 -0.71 24.27
C LEU A 324 13.41 -0.79 23.12
N GLU A 325 14.61 -0.22 23.27
CA GLU A 325 15.69 -0.38 22.28
C GLU A 325 16.04 -1.86 22.04
N ALA A 326 16.18 -2.64 23.11
CA ALA A 326 16.47 -4.07 23.03
C ALA A 326 15.33 -4.86 22.37
N LEU A 327 14.07 -4.54 22.67
CA LEU A 327 12.91 -5.19 22.05
C LEU A 327 12.85 -4.90 20.54
N ILE A 328 12.99 -3.64 20.13
CA ILE A 328 12.98 -3.26 18.71
C ILE A 328 14.18 -3.89 17.99
N GLY A 329 15.36 -3.89 18.62
CA GLY A 329 16.55 -4.56 18.11
C GLY A 329 16.32 -6.06 17.89
N ALA A 330 15.72 -6.76 18.85
CA ALA A 330 15.40 -8.18 18.72
C ALA A 330 14.36 -8.46 17.62
N ILE A 331 13.33 -7.61 17.47
CA ILE A 331 12.34 -7.72 16.37
C ILE A 331 13.03 -7.59 15.00
N ASP A 332 13.97 -6.65 14.90
CA ASP A 332 14.73 -6.42 13.67
C ASP A 332 15.72 -7.56 13.40
N GLU A 333 16.45 -8.04 14.40
CA GLU A 333 17.36 -9.19 14.28
C GLU A 333 16.62 -10.46 13.85
N ALA A 334 15.43 -10.69 14.40
CA ALA A 334 14.61 -11.86 14.12
C ALA A 334 13.86 -11.80 12.77
N GLY A 335 13.97 -10.69 12.00
CA GLY A 335 13.22 -10.58 10.75
C GLY A 335 11.74 -10.24 10.93
N MET A 336 11.26 -10.05 12.16
CA MET A 336 9.84 -10.09 12.48
C MET A 336 9.07 -8.83 12.13
N ARG A 337 9.73 -7.69 11.89
CA ARG A 337 9.05 -6.42 11.63
C ARG A 337 8.01 -6.47 10.51
N GLU A 338 8.23 -7.31 9.51
CA GLU A 338 7.30 -7.46 8.37
C GLU A 338 6.07 -8.31 8.71
N SER A 339 6.16 -9.17 9.74
CA SER A 339 5.02 -9.93 10.29
C SER A 339 4.11 -9.10 11.19
N LEU A 340 4.57 -7.91 11.58
CA LEU A 340 3.86 -7.01 12.47
C LEU A 340 3.11 -5.92 11.69
N ILE A 341 1.92 -5.57 12.17
CA ILE A 341 1.26 -4.31 11.79
C ILE A 341 1.71 -3.27 12.79
N LEU A 342 2.59 -2.35 12.39
CA LEU A 342 2.99 -1.24 13.26
C LEU A 342 1.83 -0.26 13.39
N LEU A 343 1.25 -0.19 14.58
CA LEU A 343 0.14 0.70 14.91
C LEU A 343 0.68 1.86 15.75
N GLU A 344 0.48 3.09 15.28
CA GLU A 344 0.81 4.26 16.10
C GLU A 344 -0.20 4.35 17.26
N PRO A 345 0.26 4.54 18.52
CA PRO A 345 -0.63 4.83 19.64
C PRO A 345 -1.36 6.16 19.40
N TYR A 346 -2.50 6.32 20.07
CA TYR A 346 -3.25 7.57 20.07
C TYR A 346 -3.48 8.03 21.51
N ALA A 347 -3.55 9.34 21.72
CA ALA A 347 -3.94 9.91 23.00
C ALA A 347 -5.39 9.51 23.33
N PRO A 348 -5.65 8.79 24.43
CA PRO A 348 -6.99 8.32 24.79
C PRO A 348 -7.91 9.48 25.16
N ALA A 349 -9.22 9.25 25.06
CA ALA A 349 -10.20 10.25 25.48
C ALA A 349 -10.15 10.42 26.98
N LEU A 350 -10.24 11.67 27.45
CA LEU A 350 -10.21 11.94 28.88
C LEU A 350 -11.36 11.20 29.59
N ALA A 351 -12.53 11.10 28.95
CA ALA A 351 -13.64 10.28 29.43
C ALA A 351 -13.27 8.79 29.58
N SER A 352 -12.45 8.23 28.68
CA SER A 352 -11.96 6.85 28.80
C SER A 352 -11.00 6.68 29.97
N LEU A 353 -10.17 7.70 30.25
CA LEU A 353 -9.30 7.68 31.42
C LEU A 353 -10.12 7.85 32.72
N HIS A 354 -11.11 8.73 32.74
CA HIS A 354 -12.01 8.96 33.90
C HIS A 354 -12.91 7.77 34.21
N ALA A 355 -13.13 6.87 33.25
CA ALA A 355 -13.85 5.62 33.51
C ALA A 355 -13.08 4.66 34.43
N VAL A 356 -11.77 4.86 34.60
CA VAL A 356 -10.88 4.01 35.42
C VAL A 356 -10.20 4.80 36.54
N HIS A 357 -9.80 6.05 36.28
CA HIS A 357 -9.01 6.89 37.18
C HIS A 357 -9.80 8.10 37.68
N ASP A 358 -9.55 8.49 38.93
CA ASP A 358 -10.08 9.74 39.48
C ASP A 358 -9.53 10.96 38.71
N PRO A 359 -10.39 11.93 38.31
CA PRO A 359 -9.94 13.13 37.60
C PRO A 359 -8.85 13.93 38.33
N ALA A 360 -8.91 14.01 39.66
CA ALA A 360 -7.91 14.74 40.45
C ALA A 360 -6.54 14.03 40.43
N TYR A 361 -6.52 12.70 40.37
CA TYR A 361 -5.28 11.93 40.21
C TYR A 361 -4.59 12.23 38.88
N LEU A 362 -5.35 12.23 37.78
CA LEU A 362 -4.80 12.52 36.45
C LEU A 362 -4.25 13.95 36.36
N GLU A 363 -4.96 14.92 36.93
CA GLU A 363 -4.52 16.32 36.92
C GLU A 363 -3.27 16.54 37.80
N ALA A 364 -3.19 15.84 38.94
CA ALA A 364 -2.00 15.85 39.77
C ALA A 364 -0.79 15.26 39.02
N PHE A 365 -0.97 14.15 38.30
CA PHE A 365 0.08 13.54 37.49
C PHE A 365 0.54 14.47 36.36
N ARG A 366 -0.42 15.07 35.62
CA ARG A 366 -0.15 16.04 34.56
C ARG A 366 0.67 17.22 35.07
N THR A 367 0.29 17.78 36.22
CA THR A 367 0.97 18.92 36.83
C THR A 367 2.36 18.55 37.33
N ALA A 368 2.52 17.38 37.96
CA ALA A 368 3.82 16.90 38.41
C ALA A 368 4.80 16.68 37.24
N ALA A 369 4.33 16.04 36.16
CA ALA A 369 5.10 15.89 34.93
C ALA A 369 5.47 17.25 34.34
N ALA A 370 4.52 18.16 34.16
CA ALA A 370 4.77 19.49 33.61
C ALA A 370 5.76 20.34 34.44
N ARG A 371 5.85 20.10 35.76
CA ARG A 371 6.82 20.74 36.66
C ARG A 371 8.23 20.12 36.57
N GLY A 372 8.37 18.98 35.90
CA GLY A 372 9.62 18.23 35.84
C GLY A 372 9.95 17.52 37.16
N ASP A 373 8.92 17.15 37.94
CA ASP A 373 9.13 16.38 39.16
C ASP A 373 9.86 15.06 38.83
N ARG A 374 10.66 14.57 39.78
CA ARG A 374 11.41 13.33 39.59
C ARG A 374 10.58 12.08 39.87
N HIS A 375 9.51 12.23 40.64
CA HIS A 375 8.69 11.15 41.18
C HIS A 375 7.24 11.57 41.30
N PHE A 376 6.31 10.62 41.16
CA PHE A 376 4.89 10.88 41.39
C PHE A 376 4.29 9.91 42.42
N ALA A 377 3.66 10.45 43.46
CA ALA A 377 3.03 9.76 44.60
C ALA A 377 3.98 8.88 45.47
N VAL A 378 4.88 8.12 44.86
CA VAL A 378 5.87 7.25 45.50
C VAL A 378 7.23 7.39 44.83
N ARG A 379 8.30 7.09 45.58
CA ARG A 379 9.69 7.26 45.14
C ARG A 379 10.10 6.35 43.98
N ASP A 380 9.42 5.23 43.80
CA ASP A 380 9.72 4.25 42.74
C ASP A 380 8.93 4.52 41.44
N CYS A 381 8.00 5.47 41.45
CA CYS A 381 7.33 5.95 40.25
C CYS A 381 8.14 7.13 39.69
N SER A 382 9.22 6.83 38.96
CA SER A 382 10.05 7.84 38.32
C SER A 382 9.29 8.49 37.15
N ILE A 383 9.31 9.81 37.08
CA ILE A 383 8.67 10.57 36.00
C ILE A 383 9.64 11.60 35.39
N SER A 384 9.23 12.18 34.28
CA SER A 384 9.87 13.26 33.53
C SER A 384 8.81 14.15 32.89
N GLU A 385 9.24 15.28 32.32
CA GLU A 385 8.37 16.25 31.64
C GLU A 385 7.47 15.65 30.55
N ARG A 386 7.91 14.56 29.92
CA ARG A 386 7.19 13.90 28.81
C ARG A 386 6.37 12.68 29.24
N SER A 387 6.36 12.37 30.54
CA SER A 387 5.71 11.16 31.06
C SER A 387 4.19 11.19 31.01
N TYR A 388 3.59 12.38 30.82
CA TYR A 388 2.15 12.48 30.65
C TYR A 388 1.72 12.14 29.21
N GLU A 389 2.55 12.51 28.23
CA GLU A 389 2.29 12.29 26.80
C GLU A 389 2.75 10.93 26.26
N THR A 390 3.60 10.22 27.00
CA THR A 390 4.26 8.95 26.61
C THR A 390 3.79 7.81 27.48
#